data_AF-A0A821JQ68-F1
#
_entry.id   AF-A0A821JQ68-F1
#
_cell.length_a   1.000
_cell.length_b   1.000
_cell.length_c   1.000
_cell.angle_alpha   90.00
_cell.angle_beta   90.00
_cell.angle_gamma   90.00
#
_symmetry.space_group_name_H-M   'P 1'
#
loop_
_entity.id
_entity.type
_entity.pdbx_description
1 polymer ?
#
loop_
_entity_poly.entity_id
_entity_poly.type
_entity_poly.pdbx_seq_one_letter_code
_entity_poly.pdbx_strand_id
1 'polypeptide(L)' 'MQGPSEFGLSGLLKEWDRKDDLPKIQVPTLMIGATFDTMDPEHMQWMATQVKQGSVLICPKGSHCSMWDDQEYYFAG' A
#
# COMPACT_ATOMS: atom_id res chain seq x y z
N MET A 1 -1.18 10.53 -11.29
CA MET A 1 -1.70 10.08 -9.97
C MET A 1 -1.18 11.04 -8.95
N GLN A 2 0.14 11.18 -8.89
CA GLN A 2 0.80 12.42 -8.57
C GLN A 2 1.18 13.16 -9.87
N GLY A 3 1.36 14.47 -9.80
CA GLY A 3 1.62 15.41 -10.87
C GLY A 3 3.07 15.34 -11.33
N PRO A 4 3.82 16.45 -11.46
CA PRO A 4 5.20 16.41 -11.97
C PRO A 4 6.19 15.64 -11.07
N SER A 5 5.78 15.23 -9.87
CA SER A 5 6.54 14.37 -8.95
C SER A 5 5.61 13.47 -8.14
N GLU A 6 6.16 12.43 -7.50
CA GLU A 6 5.42 11.54 -6.58
C GLU A 6 4.81 12.26 -5.35
N PHE A 7 5.18 13.51 -5.09
CA PHE A 7 4.67 14.23 -3.92
C PHE A 7 3.58 15.26 -4.26
N GLY A 8 3.27 15.47 -5.54
CA GLY A 8 2.35 16.52 -5.97
C GLY A 8 1.07 15.99 -6.63
N LEU A 9 0.12 15.42 -5.89
CA LEU A 9 -1.19 14.97 -6.40
C LEU A 9 -1.87 15.98 -7.36
N SER A 10 -2.02 15.59 -8.63
CA SER A 10 -2.73 16.38 -9.65
C SER A 10 -3.40 15.47 -10.70
N GLY A 11 -4.27 16.06 -11.51
CA GLY A 11 -5.02 15.33 -12.55
C GLY A 11 -6.30 14.68 -12.03
N LEU A 12 -6.86 13.76 -12.83
CA LEU A 12 -8.21 13.20 -12.65
C LEU A 12 -8.42 12.39 -11.37
N LEU A 13 -7.34 11.91 -10.74
CA LEU A 13 -7.39 11.07 -9.54
C LEU A 13 -7.21 11.86 -8.24
N LYS A 14 -7.10 13.19 -8.30
CA LYS A 14 -6.86 14.03 -7.11
C LYS A 14 -7.93 13.84 -6.02
N GLU A 15 -9.19 13.72 -6.43
CA GLU A 15 -10.34 13.53 -5.54
C GLU A 15 -10.83 12.08 -5.51
N TRP A 16 -10.07 11.14 -6.08
CA TRP A 16 -10.48 9.74 -6.14
C TRP A 16 -10.29 9.09 -4.77
N ASP A 17 -11.39 8.61 -4.19
CA ASP A 17 -11.39 7.99 -2.87
C ASP A 17 -12.33 6.78 -2.82
N ARG A 18 -11.79 5.62 -2.41
CA ARG A 18 -12.53 4.36 -2.29
C ARG A 18 -12.43 3.73 -0.90
N LYS A 19 -12.04 4.50 0.13
CA LYS A 19 -11.93 4.00 1.52
C LYS A 19 -13.21 3.32 2.03
N ASP A 20 -14.37 3.90 1.74
CA ASP A 20 -15.68 3.37 2.17
C ASP A 20 -16.07 2.03 1.52
N ASP A 21 -15.32 1.61 0.50
CA ASP A 21 -15.56 0.37 -0.20
C ASP A 21 -14.68 -0.79 0.26
N LEU A 22 -13.65 -0.53 1.07
CA LEU A 22 -12.77 -1.57 1.63
C LEU A 22 -13.55 -2.69 2.36
N PRO A 23 -14.61 -2.40 3.17
CA PRO A 23 -15.38 -3.45 3.82
C PRO A 23 -16.16 -4.37 2.86
N LYS A 24 -16.32 -3.97 1.59
CA LYS A 24 -17.01 -4.78 0.56
C LYS A 24 -16.12 -5.90 0.02
N ILE A 25 -14.79 -5.83 0.23
CA ILE A 25 -13.85 -6.85 -0.20
C ILE A 25 -14.01 -8.10 0.69
N GLN A 26 -14.36 -9.23 0.09
CA GLN A 26 -14.66 -10.48 0.81
C GLN A 26 -13.55 -11.52 0.74
N VAL A 27 -12.67 -11.41 -0.25
CA VAL A 27 -11.54 -12.34 -0.44
C VAL A 27 -10.40 -12.00 0.53
N PRO A 28 -9.60 -12.99 0.95
CA PRO A 28 -8.35 -12.73 1.67
C PRO A 28 -7.49 -11.71 0.91
N THR A 29 -7.05 -10.67 1.60
CA THR A 29 -6.33 -9.55 0.99
C THR A 29 -5.06 -9.27 1.79
N LEU A 30 -3.92 -9.26 1.10
CA LEU A 30 -2.63 -8.90 1.66
C LEU A 30 -2.27 -7.48 1.21
N MET A 31 -1.94 -6.62 2.16
CA MET A 31 -1.42 -5.28 1.93
C MET A 31 0.09 -5.33 2.11
N ILE A 32 0.83 -5.09 1.02
CA ILE A 32 2.29 -5.08 1.06
C ILE A 32 2.78 -3.64 0.94
N GLY A 33 3.61 -3.21 1.88
CA GLY A 33 4.31 -1.91 1.85
C GLY A 33 5.75 -2.08 2.33
N ALA A 34 6.48 -0.99 2.48
CA ALA A 34 7.88 -1.05 2.92
C ALA A 34 8.29 0.15 3.79
N THR A 35 9.27 -0.03 4.68
CA THR A 35 9.68 1.00 5.66
C THR A 35 10.03 2.36 5.04
N PHE A 36 10.60 2.37 3.83
CA PHE A 36 11.05 3.57 3.13
C PHE A 36 10.19 3.91 1.91
N ASP A 37 8.96 3.41 1.88
CA ASP A 37 8.00 3.63 0.79
C ASP A 37 7.51 5.09 0.76
N THR A 38 7.19 5.59 -0.43
CA THR A 38 6.53 6.88 -0.61
C THR A 38 5.05 6.82 -0.22
N MET A 39 4.47 5.62 -0.17
CA MET A 39 3.21 5.31 0.52
C MET A 39 3.48 5.02 2.00
N ASP A 40 2.76 5.70 2.89
CA ASP A 40 2.92 5.56 4.34
C ASP A 40 2.64 4.10 4.80
N PRO A 41 3.63 3.42 5.42
CA PRO A 41 3.47 2.06 5.93
C PRO A 41 2.39 1.93 7.01
N GLU A 42 2.16 2.98 7.80
CA GLU A 42 1.08 2.99 8.79
C GLU A 42 -0.29 3.03 8.11
N HIS A 43 -0.39 3.74 6.98
CA HIS A 43 -1.61 3.75 6.17
C HIS A 43 -1.91 2.37 5.57
N MET A 44 -0.88 1.64 5.12
CA MET A 44 -1.04 0.27 4.61
C MET A 44 -1.51 -0.70 5.70
N GLN A 45 -0.96 -0.57 6.91
CA GLN A 45 -1.43 -1.32 8.09
C GLN A 45 -2.89 -0.98 8.42
N TRP A 46 -3.26 0.31 8.42
CA TRP A 46 -4.64 0.73 8.61
C TRP A 46 -5.56 0.12 7.54
N MET A 47 -5.20 0.17 6.26
CA MET A 47 -6.01 -0.40 5.17
C MET A 47 -6.29 -1.89 5.37
N ALA A 48 -5.31 -2.66 5.86
CA ALA A 48 -5.50 -4.09 6.17
C ALA A 48 -6.58 -4.31 7.25
N THR A 49 -6.77 -3.36 8.18
CA THR A 49 -7.84 -3.44 9.18
C THR A 49 -9.24 -3.13 8.64
N GLN A 50 -9.33 -2.49 7.46
CA GLN A 50 -10.61 -2.07 6.88
C GLN A 50 -11.26 -3.15 6.02
N VAL A 51 -10.52 -4.19 5.64
CA VAL A 51 -11.05 -5.35 4.90
C VAL A 51 -11.37 -6.50 5.85
N LYS A 52 -12.27 -7.41 5.45
CA LYS A 52 -12.75 -8.49 6.33
C LYS A 52 -11.69 -9.53 6.69
N GLN A 53 -10.77 -9.80 5.76
CA GLN A 53 -9.73 -10.84 5.87
C GLN A 53 -8.38 -10.24 5.46
N GLY A 54 -7.96 -9.20 6.18
CA GLY A 54 -6.76 -8.44 5.89
C GLY A 54 -5.53 -8.96 6.60
N SER A 55 -4.41 -9.03 5.87
CA SER A 55 -3.08 -9.17 6.43
C SER A 55 -2.16 -8.08 5.89
N VAL A 56 -1.04 -7.84 6.56
CA VAL A 56 -0.06 -6.84 6.18
C VAL A 56 1.33 -7.43 6.17
N LEU A 57 2.12 -7.07 5.16
CA LEU A 57 3.55 -7.34 5.06
C LEU A 57 4.28 -6.01 4.89
N ILE A 58 5.19 -5.68 5.80
CA ILE A 58 6.04 -4.49 5.69
C ILE A 58 7.48 -4.94 5.45
N CYS A 59 7.98 -4.69 4.23
CA CYS A 59 9.36 -4.98 3.87
C CYS A 59 10.31 -4.05 4.66
N PRO A 60 11.15 -4.59 5.57
CA PRO A 60 11.89 -3.78 6.53
C PRO A 60 12.95 -2.89 5.88
N LYS A 61 13.50 -3.29 4.73
CA LYS A 61 14.58 -2.59 4.02
C LYS A 61 14.12 -1.98 2.69
N GLY A 62 12.91 -2.28 2.25
CA GLY A 62 12.43 -1.88 0.94
C GLY A 62 11.91 -0.44 0.88
N SER A 63 11.78 0.06 -0.36
CA SER A 63 11.07 1.29 -0.69
C SER A 63 9.79 0.98 -1.50
N HIS A 64 9.32 1.91 -2.32
CA HIS A 64 8.14 1.72 -3.18
C HIS A 64 8.26 0.49 -4.10
N CYS A 65 9.50 0.12 -4.44
CA CYS A 65 9.82 -1.02 -5.29
C CYS A 65 10.41 -2.19 -4.48
N SER A 66 9.76 -2.57 -3.38
CA SER A 66 10.19 -3.64 -2.46
C SER A 66 10.41 -5.01 -3.10
N MET A 67 9.71 -5.29 -4.20
CA MET A 67 9.98 -6.46 -5.06
C MET A 67 11.35 -6.44 -5.75
N TRP A 68 12.12 -5.35 -5.65
CA TRP A 68 13.48 -5.25 -6.20
C TRP A 68 14.53 -5.02 -5.12
N ASP A 69 14.27 -4.10 -4.19
CA ASP A 69 15.24 -3.66 -3.19
C ASP A 69 15.16 -4.41 -1.84
N ASP A 70 14.12 -5.22 -1.62
CA ASP A 70 13.98 -6.13 -0.47
C ASP A 70 13.31 -7.47 -0.87
N GLN A 71 13.79 -8.04 -1.97
CA GLN A 71 13.22 -9.22 -2.63
C GLN A 71 13.03 -10.42 -1.71
N GLU A 72 14.03 -10.74 -0.89
CA GLU A 72 13.98 -11.91 -0.01
C GLU A 72 12.79 -11.84 0.95
N TYR A 73 12.49 -10.63 1.45
CA TYR A 73 11.35 -10.42 2.34
C TYR A 73 10.03 -10.35 1.56
N TYR A 74 10.02 -9.65 0.42
CA TYR A 74 8.83 -9.52 -0.43
C TYR A 74 8.28 -10.86 -0.92
N PHE A 75 9.16 -11.77 -1.37
CA PHE A 75 8.75 -13.07 -1.91
C PHE A 75 8.53 -14.14 -0.84
N ALA A 76 9.06 -13.96 0.38
CA ALA A 76 8.82 -14.89 1.48
C ALA A 76 7.36 -14.82 1.98
N GLY A 77 6.75 -13.63 1.96
CA GLY A 77 5.35 -13.42 2.35
C GLY A 77 5.12 -13.21 3.83
#